data_AF-A0A923XHE0-F1
#
_entry.id   AF-A0A923XHE0-F1
#
_cell.length_a   1.000
_cell.length_b   1.000
_cell.length_c   1.000
_cell.angle_alpha   90.00
_cell.angle_beta   90.00
_cell.angle_gamma   90.00
#
_symmetry.space_group_name_H-M   'P 1'
#
loop_
_entity.id
_entity.type
_entity.pdbx_description
1 polymer ?
#
loop_
_entity_poly.entity_id
_entity_poly.type
_entity_poly.pdbx_seq_one_letter_code
_entity_poly.pdbx_strand_id
1 'polypeptide(L)' 'MCQLLGMNCNVPTDVTFSFTGFAQRGGRTDHHADGWGIAFFEGVGLRHFVDHQPA' A
#
# COMPACT_ATOMS: atom_id res chain seq x y z
N MET A 1 -8.80 -1.69 -13.57
CA MET A 1 -7.95 -0.49 -13.35
C MET A 1 -7.54 -0.53 -11.88
N CYS A 2 -6.28 -0.26 -11.51
CA CYS A 2 -5.85 -0.33 -10.11
C CYS A 2 -5.96 1.03 -9.42
N GLN A 3 -6.03 1.03 -8.08
CA GLN A 3 -5.83 2.24 -7.28
C GLN A 3 -4.39 2.38 -6.83
N LEU A 4 -3.95 3.61 -6.60
CA LEU A 4 -2.58 3.94 -6.25
C LEU A 4 -2.53 4.80 -4.99
N LEU A 5 -1.51 4.59 -4.16
CA LEU A 5 -1.15 5.40 -3.01
C LEU A 5 0.35 5.66 -3.05
N GLY A 6 0.75 6.93 -2.89
CA GLY A 6 2.15 7.33 -2.80
C GLY A 6 2.34 8.38 -1.70
N MET A 7 3.45 8.29 -0.97
CA MET A 7 3.79 9.22 0.11
C MET A 7 5.27 9.61 -0.02
N ASN A 8 5.55 10.90 0.13
CA ASN A 8 6.91 11.44 0.18
C ASN A 8 7.01 12.39 1.38
N CYS A 9 8.03 12.21 2.22
CA CYS A 9 8.22 12.97 3.45
C CYS A 9 9.72 13.24 3.67
N ASN A 10 10.03 14.39 4.28
CA ASN A 10 11.42 14.78 4.60
C ASN A 10 11.99 14.07 5.85
N VAL A 11 11.12 13.44 6.65
CA VAL A 11 11.51 12.67 7.84
C VAL A 11 10.80 11.31 7.82
N PRO A 12 11.36 10.28 8.49
CA PRO A 12 10.68 8.99 8.64
C PRO A 12 9.27 9.18 9.19
N THR A 13 8.26 8.78 8.40
CA THR A 13 6.84 9.03 8.69
C THR A 13 6.06 7.73 8.54
N ASP A 14 5.14 7.50 9.47
CA ASP A 14 4.27 6.34 9.46
C ASP A 14 3.19 6.48 8.37
N VAL A 15 2.99 5.43 7.57
CA VAL A 15 1.97 5.36 6.51
C VAL A 15 0.72 4.59 6.96
N THR A 16 0.70 4.03 8.17
CA THR A 16 -0.33 3.11 8.67
C THR A 16 -1.74 3.67 8.53
N PHE A 17 -1.95 4.95 8.84
CA PHE A 17 -3.27 5.58 8.70
C PHE A 17 -3.76 5.56 7.24
N SER A 18 -2.94 6.04 6.31
CA SER A 18 -3.28 6.08 4.88
C SER A 18 -3.38 4.68 4.27
N PHE A 19 -2.50 3.76 4.69
CA PHE A 19 -2.47 2.39 4.19
C PHE A 19 -3.66 1.57 4.70
N THR A 20 -4.08 1.74 5.96
CA THR A 20 -5.26 1.03 6.51
C THR A 20 -6.51 1.33 5.69
N GLY A 21 -6.75 2.60 5.36
CA GLY A 21 -7.87 2.99 4.50
C GLY A 21 -7.70 2.55 3.05
N PHE A 22 -6.47 2.50 2.54
CA PHE A 22 -6.17 1.99 1.19
C PHE A 22 -6.43 0.49 1.06
N ALA A 23 -5.98 -0.30 2.02
CA ALA A 23 -6.12 -1.76 2.02
C ALA A 23 -7.58 -2.22 2.01
N GLN A 24 -8.51 -1.46 2.61
CA GLN A 24 -9.94 -1.76 2.54
C GLN A 24 -10.49 -1.71 1.10
N ARG A 25 -9.87 -0.91 0.22
CA ARG A 25 -10.28 -0.84 -1.20
C ARG A 25 -9.80 -2.03 -2.02
N GLY A 26 -8.98 -2.90 -1.42
CA GLY A 26 -8.54 -4.18 -1.98
C GLY A 26 -9.64 -5.24 -2.10
N GLY A 27 -10.93 -4.90 -2.22
CA GLY A 27 -12.05 -5.86 -2.31
C GLY A 27 -13.16 -5.70 -1.26
N ARG A 28 -12.92 -4.96 -0.15
CA ARG A 28 -13.94 -4.78 0.91
C ARG A 28 -14.86 -3.58 0.65
N THR A 29 -14.29 -2.46 0.24
CA THR A 29 -15.04 -1.20 -0.01
C THR A 29 -14.98 -0.76 -1.47
N ASP A 30 -14.24 -1.48 -2.32
CA ASP A 30 -14.14 -1.23 -3.76
C ASP A 30 -13.90 -2.55 -4.50
N HIS A 31 -14.02 -2.54 -5.83
CA HIS A 31 -13.96 -3.72 -6.70
C HIS A 31 -12.53 -4.18 -7.05
N HIS A 32 -11.49 -3.53 -6.50
CA HIS A 32 -10.09 -3.85 -6.77
C HIS A 32 -9.63 -5.02 -5.91
N ALA A 33 -10.12 -6.22 -6.20
CA ALA A 33 -9.91 -7.40 -5.37
C ALA A 33 -8.76 -8.30 -5.83
N ASP A 34 -8.00 -7.94 -6.88
CA ASP A 34 -6.99 -8.82 -7.50
C ASP A 34 -5.68 -8.96 -6.69
N GLY A 35 -5.60 -8.33 -5.50
CA GLY A 35 -4.41 -8.27 -4.65
C GLY A 35 -3.90 -6.84 -4.43
N TRP A 36 -2.83 -6.71 -3.65
CA TRP A 36 -2.22 -5.42 -3.31
C TRP A 36 -0.70 -5.53 -3.09
N GLY A 37 -0.02 -4.38 -3.09
CA GLY A 37 1.39 -4.31 -2.73
C GLY A 37 1.74 -2.97 -2.11
N ILE A 38 2.78 -2.96 -1.27
CA ILE A 38 3.36 -1.74 -0.70
C ILE A 38 4.88 -1.86 -0.68
N ALA A 39 5.55 -0.78 -1.09
CA ALA A 39 6.99 -0.65 -0.97
C ALA A 39 7.33 0.68 -0.29
N PHE A 40 8.40 0.68 0.50
CA PHE A 40 8.92 1.88 1.15
C PHE A 40 10.43 1.78 1.31
N PHE A 41 11.07 2.93 1.42
CA PHE A 41 12.52 3.01 1.59
C PHE A 41 12.92 2.88 3.06
N GLU A 42 13.94 2.07 3.33
CA GLU A 42 14.63 1.97 4.62
C GLU A 42 16.09 2.39 4.38
N GLY A 43 16.38 3.68 4.57
CA GLY A 43 17.66 4.28 4.21
C GLY A 43 17.88 4.25 2.69
N VAL A 44 18.97 3.63 2.23
CA VAL A 44 19.25 3.42 0.80
C VAL A 44 18.60 2.15 0.24
N GLY A 45 17.99 1.33 1.11
CA GLY A 45 17.32 0.09 0.74
C GLY A 45 15.82 0.27 0.54
N LEU A 46 15.17 -0.79 0.04
CA LEU A 46 13.74 -0.87 -0.16
C LEU A 46 13.22 -2.14 0.51
N ARG A 47 12.10 -2.01 1.24
CA ARG A 47 11.28 -3.15 1.64
C ARG A 47 10.03 -3.18 0.78
N HIS A 48 9.65 -4.37 0.31
CA HIS A 48 8.51 -4.58 -0.56
C HIS A 48 7.69 -5.76 -0.06
N PHE A 49 6.39 -5.56 0.11
CA PHE A 49 5.42 -6.59 0.45
C PHE A 49 4.36 -6.65 -0.64
N VAL A 50 4.01 -7.87 -1.04
CA VAL A 50 3.01 -8.13 -2.08
C VAL A 50 2.09 -9.24 -1.59
N ASP A 51 0.80 -8.99 -1.68
CA ASP A 51 -0.22 -10.02 -1.63
C ASP A 51 -0.81 -10.19 -3.03
N HIS A 52 -0.56 -11.34 -3.62
CA HIS A 52 -1.01 -11.70 -4.97
C HIS A 52 -2.32 -12.49 -4.93
N GLN A 53 -2.84 -12.79 -3.74
CA GLN A 53 -4.12 -13.45 -3.59
C GLN A 53 -5.24 -12.41 -3.61
N PRO A 54 -6.38 -12.75 -4.23
CA PRO A 54 -7.57 -11.92 -4.10
C PRO A 54 -8.06 -11.85 -2.66
N ALA A 55 -8.64 -10.71 -2.26
CA ALA A 55 -9.20 -10.51 -0.92
C ALA A 55 -10.63 -11.03 -0.74
#